data_AF-A0A6U7H6A1-F1
#
_entry.id   AF-A0A6U7H6A1-F1
#
_cell.length_a   1.000
_cell.length_b   1.000
_cell.length_c   1.000
_cell.angle_alpha   90.00
_cell.angle_beta   90.00
_cell.angle_gamma   90.00
#
_symmetry.space_group_name_H-M   'P 1'
#
loop_
_entity.id
_entity.type
_entity.pdbx_description
1 polymer ?
#
loop_
_entity_poly.entity_id
_entity_poly.type
_entity_poly.pdbx_seq_one_letter_code
_entity_poly.pdbx_strand_id
1 'polypeptide(L)'
;IPTSGEVGRRSLEERVRSVATRAMWDAVKAEVASGKYYTLFSALGELQRAMTALVVHSERACEELNDRFDAKWIEQQANAGCLSTQQVHGLVNYLTERISSWQAPVDDRDTQEWAAATERMLAATVAMELPSFISAYLVDFLAGAMERLGRVVQRVIALSDRPTD
;
A
#
# COMPACT_ATOMS: atom_id res chain seq x y z
N ILE A 1 -11.83 23.99 -22.97
CA ILE A 1 -13.02 23.15 -22.65
C ILE A 1 -12.75 21.78 -23.27
N PRO A 2 -12.59 20.70 -22.48
CA PRO A 2 -12.36 19.37 -23.04
C PRO A 2 -13.62 18.92 -23.80
N THR A 3 -13.44 18.27 -24.95
CA THR A 3 -14.57 17.87 -25.82
C THR A 3 -15.30 16.65 -25.24
N SER A 4 -16.61 16.52 -25.50
CA SER A 4 -17.46 15.47 -24.92
C SER A 4 -16.97 14.03 -25.19
N GLY A 5 -16.13 13.82 -26.22
CA GLY A 5 -15.46 12.55 -26.52
C GLY A 5 -14.22 12.25 -25.66
N GLU A 6 -13.48 13.27 -25.22
CA GLU A 6 -12.32 13.11 -24.32
C GLU A 6 -12.75 12.78 -22.89
N VAL A 7 -13.86 13.38 -22.44
CA VAL A 7 -14.47 13.09 -21.13
C VAL A 7 -14.97 11.64 -21.09
N GLY A 8 -15.57 11.15 -22.18
CA GLY A 8 -16.02 9.76 -22.30
C GLY A 8 -14.87 8.74 -22.28
N ARG A 9 -13.74 9.05 -22.93
CA ARG A 9 -12.53 8.18 -22.90
C ARG A 9 -11.91 8.09 -21.50
N ARG A 10 -11.67 9.24 -20.84
CA ARG A 10 -11.07 9.26 -19.50
C ARG A 10 -11.94 8.49 -18.48
N SER A 11 -13.26 8.67 -18.56
CA SER A 11 -14.19 7.92 -17.71
C SER A 11 -14.15 6.40 -17.96
N LEU A 12 -13.99 5.97 -19.21
CA LEU A 12 -13.84 4.56 -19.53
C LEU A 12 -12.49 4.01 -19.03
N GLU A 13 -11.40 4.74 -19.22
CA GLU A 13 -10.06 4.37 -18.74
C GLU A 13 -10.01 4.23 -17.21
N GLU A 14 -10.62 5.16 -16.48
CA GLU A 14 -10.74 5.11 -15.02
C GLU A 14 -11.55 3.89 -14.56
N ARG A 15 -12.66 3.59 -15.25
CA ARG A 15 -13.48 2.40 -14.96
C ARG A 15 -12.73 1.11 -15.24
N VAL A 16 -12.04 1.02 -16.38
CA VAL A 16 -11.22 -0.15 -16.73
C VAL A 16 -10.10 -0.34 -15.70
N ARG A 17 -9.42 0.73 -15.31
CA ARG A 17 -8.39 0.69 -14.26
C ARG A 17 -8.97 0.21 -12.94
N SER A 18 -10.10 0.74 -12.50
CA SER A 18 -10.76 0.33 -11.26
C SER A 18 -11.13 -1.15 -11.26
N VAL A 19 -11.71 -1.65 -12.35
CA VAL A 19 -12.05 -3.08 -12.50
C VAL A 19 -10.79 -3.95 -12.50
N ALA A 20 -9.75 -3.55 -13.23
CA ALA A 20 -8.49 -4.27 -13.29
C ALA A 20 -7.79 -4.34 -11.91
N THR A 21 -7.75 -3.22 -11.19
CA THR A 21 -7.17 -3.17 -9.83
C THR A 21 -7.95 -4.05 -8.87
N ARG A 22 -9.29 -4.06 -8.93
CA ARG A 22 -10.10 -4.95 -8.09
C ARG A 22 -9.83 -6.41 -8.41
N ALA A 23 -9.87 -6.79 -9.69
CA ALA A 23 -9.61 -8.16 -10.12
C ALA A 23 -8.21 -8.63 -9.72
N MET A 24 -7.21 -7.75 -9.77
CA MET A 24 -5.85 -8.02 -9.29
C MET A 24 -5.87 -8.38 -7.80
N TRP A 25 -6.50 -7.57 -6.95
CA TRP A 25 -6.56 -7.85 -5.51
C TRP A 25 -7.41 -9.07 -5.18
N ASP A 26 -8.48 -9.33 -5.92
CA ASP A 26 -9.29 -10.55 -5.78
C ASP A 26 -8.44 -11.81 -6.09
N ALA A 27 -7.58 -11.74 -7.12
CA ALA A 27 -6.65 -12.81 -7.44
C ALA A 27 -5.60 -13.03 -6.32
N VAL A 28 -5.03 -11.95 -5.77
CA VAL A 28 -4.09 -12.03 -4.63
C VAL A 28 -4.77 -12.68 -3.42
N LYS A 29 -6.01 -12.29 -3.09
CA LYS A 29 -6.78 -12.91 -2.00
C LYS A 29 -6.99 -14.40 -2.22
N ALA A 30 -7.36 -14.81 -3.43
CA ALA A 30 -7.58 -16.21 -3.76
C ALA A 30 -6.30 -17.05 -3.62
N GLU A 31 -5.16 -16.51 -4.07
CA GLU A 31 -3.86 -17.18 -3.92
C GLU A 31 -3.45 -17.32 -2.45
N VAL A 32 -3.56 -16.22 -1.68
CA VAL A 32 -3.26 -16.21 -0.24
C VAL A 32 -4.14 -17.21 0.52
N ALA A 33 -5.44 -17.27 0.21
CA ALA A 33 -6.36 -18.24 0.81
C ALA A 33 -5.97 -19.69 0.47
N SER A 34 -5.29 -19.92 -0.66
CA SER A 34 -4.74 -21.23 -1.06
C SER A 34 -3.35 -21.51 -0.48
N GLY A 35 -2.82 -20.63 0.39
CA GLY A 35 -1.49 -20.76 1.00
C GLY A 35 -0.34 -20.34 0.08
N LYS A 36 -0.63 -19.65 -1.04
CA LYS A 36 0.37 -19.15 -1.97
C LYS A 36 0.59 -17.66 -1.71
N TYR A 37 1.79 -17.29 -1.25
CA TYR A 37 2.11 -15.93 -0.84
C TYR A 37 3.00 -15.16 -1.83
N TYR A 38 3.38 -15.74 -2.97
CA TYR A 38 4.29 -15.11 -3.93
C TYR A 38 3.80 -13.74 -4.44
N THR A 39 2.52 -13.64 -4.80
CA THR A 39 1.91 -12.39 -5.27
C THR A 39 1.77 -11.36 -4.16
N LEU A 40 1.56 -11.79 -2.92
CA LEU A 40 1.58 -10.93 -1.74
C LEU A 40 2.96 -10.28 -1.53
N PHE A 41 4.04 -11.06 -1.61
CA PHE A 41 5.41 -10.53 -1.49
C PHE A 41 5.78 -9.65 -2.69
N SER A 42 5.31 -9.98 -3.88
CA SER A 42 5.46 -9.13 -5.06
C SER A 42 4.79 -7.77 -4.85
N ALA A 43 3.57 -7.74 -4.29
CA ALA A 43 2.86 -6.50 -3.97
C ALA A 43 3.57 -5.69 -2.88
N LEU A 44 4.12 -6.33 -1.84
CA LEU A 44 4.98 -5.68 -0.85
C LEU A 44 6.22 -5.06 -1.49
N GLY A 45 6.87 -5.76 -2.42
CA GLY A 45 8.02 -5.24 -3.16
C GLY A 45 7.69 -4.02 -4.03
N GLU A 46 6.52 -4.01 -4.68
CA GLU A 46 6.04 -2.82 -5.41
C GLU A 46 5.76 -1.65 -4.47
N LEU A 47 5.14 -1.92 -3.32
CA LEU A 47 4.89 -0.89 -2.31
C LEU A 47 6.20 -0.27 -1.84
N GLN A 48 7.21 -1.09 -1.50
CA GLN A 48 8.53 -0.61 -1.10
C GLN A 48 9.15 0.28 -2.19
N ARG A 49 9.18 -0.18 -3.45
CA ARG A 49 9.71 0.61 -4.57
C ARG A 49 9.03 1.97 -4.71
N ALA A 50 7.71 1.98 -4.65
CA ALA A 50 6.95 3.22 -4.78
C ALA A 50 7.19 4.17 -3.61
N MET A 51 7.29 3.66 -2.37
CA MET A 51 7.66 4.46 -1.20
C MET A 51 9.08 5.02 -1.32
N THR A 52 10.05 4.20 -1.75
CA THR A 52 11.44 4.64 -1.98
C THR A 52 11.52 5.74 -3.03
N ALA A 53 10.75 5.63 -4.12
CA ALA A 53 10.72 6.66 -5.15
C ALA A 53 10.25 8.03 -4.63
N LEU A 54 9.34 8.07 -3.63
CA LEU A 54 8.90 9.32 -3.01
C LEU A 54 9.98 9.98 -2.16
N VAL A 55 10.84 9.18 -1.53
CA VAL A 55 11.89 9.67 -0.61
C VAL A 55 13.28 9.69 -1.23
N VAL A 56 13.42 9.34 -2.51
CA VAL A 56 14.72 9.19 -3.20
C VAL A 56 15.62 10.42 -3.12
N HIS A 57 15.03 11.59 -2.95
CA HIS A 57 15.74 12.87 -2.80
C HIS A 57 16.39 13.05 -1.42
N SER A 58 16.14 12.16 -0.45
CA SER A 58 16.68 12.20 0.90
C SER A 58 17.31 10.85 1.27
N GLU A 59 18.64 10.81 1.28
CA GLU A 59 19.43 9.61 1.64
C GLU A 59 19.02 9.05 3.01
N ARG A 60 18.94 9.91 4.03
CA ARG A 60 18.47 9.55 5.38
C ARG A 60 17.09 8.89 5.38
N ALA A 61 16.15 9.40 4.59
CA ALA A 61 14.80 8.84 4.54
C ALA A 61 14.76 7.51 3.78
N CYS A 62 15.60 7.34 2.75
CA CYS A 62 15.80 6.06 2.07
C CYS A 62 16.40 5.00 3.00
N GLU A 63 17.44 5.35 3.76
CA GLU A 63 18.06 4.46 4.76
C GLU A 63 17.04 4.03 5.80
N GLU A 64 16.33 4.99 6.40
CA GLU A 64 15.30 4.70 7.39
C GLU A 64 14.19 3.80 6.83
N LEU A 65 13.76 4.03 5.58
CA LEU A 65 12.77 3.19 4.92
C LEU A 65 13.27 1.77 4.71
N ASN A 66 14.50 1.60 4.22
CA ASN A 66 15.08 0.28 3.96
C ASN A 66 15.34 -0.51 5.27
N ASP A 67 15.73 0.18 6.35
CA ASP A 67 15.94 -0.44 7.66
C ASP A 67 14.64 -0.96 8.28
N ARG A 68 13.51 -0.28 8.01
CA ARG A 68 12.20 -0.61 8.58
C ARG A 68 11.34 -1.48 7.67
N PHE A 69 11.58 -1.43 6.36
CA PHE A 69 10.79 -2.12 5.36
C PHE A 69 11.66 -2.70 4.24
N ASP A 70 12.00 -3.99 4.38
CA ASP A 70 12.62 -4.80 3.34
C ASP A 70 11.70 -5.98 2.99
N ALA A 71 10.99 -5.87 1.87
CA ALA A 71 10.05 -6.89 1.39
C ALA A 71 10.73 -8.24 1.12
N LYS A 72 11.98 -8.23 0.66
CA LYS A 72 12.73 -9.46 0.36
C LYS A 72 13.16 -10.16 1.64
N TRP A 73 13.60 -9.40 2.65
CA TRP A 73 13.90 -9.95 3.97
C TRP A 73 12.65 -10.52 4.63
N ILE A 74 11.50 -9.83 4.54
CA ILE A 74 10.21 -10.33 5.05
C ILE A 74 9.82 -11.66 4.38
N GLU A 75 9.96 -11.75 3.05
CA GLU A 75 9.74 -13.00 2.30
C GLU A 75 10.66 -14.13 2.80
N GLN A 76 11.93 -13.84 3.03
CA GLN A 76 12.88 -14.82 3.57
C GLN A 76 12.48 -15.30 4.97
N GLN A 77 12.05 -14.40 5.86
CA GLN A 77 11.58 -14.75 7.20
C GLN A 77 10.32 -15.64 7.14
N ALA A 78 9.40 -15.33 6.22
CA ALA A 78 8.20 -16.14 6.03
C ALA A 78 8.54 -17.54 5.54
N ASN A 79 9.43 -17.66 4.55
CA ASN A 79 9.88 -18.95 4.00
C ASN A 79 10.65 -19.79 5.03
N ALA A 80 11.37 -19.14 5.94
CA ALA A 80 12.06 -19.80 7.05
C ALA A 80 11.12 -20.18 8.22
N GLY A 81 9.85 -19.76 8.20
CA GLY A 81 8.91 -19.93 9.32
C GLY A 81 9.26 -19.09 10.55
N CYS A 82 10.09 -18.06 10.39
CA CYS A 82 10.54 -17.17 11.46
C CYS A 82 9.73 -15.87 11.52
N LEU A 83 8.91 -15.57 10.51
CA LEU A 83 8.04 -14.42 10.51
C LEU A 83 6.91 -14.62 11.52
N SER A 84 6.73 -13.64 12.41
CA SER A 84 5.67 -13.63 13.42
C SER A 84 4.59 -12.59 13.12
N THR A 85 3.37 -12.80 13.64
CA THR A 85 2.28 -11.82 13.55
C THR A 85 2.71 -10.46 14.12
N GLN A 86 3.49 -10.44 15.20
CA GLN A 86 3.96 -9.21 15.83
C GLN A 86 4.89 -8.39 14.91
N GLN A 87 5.79 -9.05 14.17
CA GLN A 87 6.64 -8.36 13.19
C GLN A 87 5.81 -7.76 12.06
N VAL A 88 4.80 -8.49 11.57
CA VAL A 88 3.89 -7.97 10.53
C VAL A 88 3.03 -6.82 11.05
N HIS A 89 2.54 -6.90 12.28
CA HIS A 89 1.83 -5.79 12.92
C HIS A 89 2.69 -4.53 13.02
N GLY A 90 3.96 -4.68 13.42
CA GLY A 90 4.92 -3.57 13.48
C GLY A 90 5.14 -2.92 12.11
N LEU A 91 5.27 -3.73 11.06
CA LEU A 91 5.36 -3.24 9.68
C LEU A 91 4.09 -2.51 9.26
N VAL A 92 2.91 -3.09 9.49
CA VAL A 92 1.62 -2.46 9.16
C VAL A 92 1.50 -1.10 9.83
N ASN A 93 1.83 -1.00 11.11
CA ASN A 93 1.82 0.27 11.83
C ASN A 93 2.78 1.30 11.21
N TYR A 94 4.03 0.90 10.96
CA TYR A 94 5.04 1.75 10.31
C TYR A 94 4.58 2.28 8.95
N LEU A 95 4.02 1.39 8.10
CA LEU A 95 3.53 1.75 6.78
C LEU A 95 2.35 2.72 6.87
N THR A 96 1.41 2.50 7.81
CA THR A 96 0.29 3.40 8.06
C THR A 96 0.78 4.79 8.46
N GLU A 97 1.69 4.89 9.42
CA GLU A 97 2.25 6.16 9.88
C GLU A 97 2.93 6.92 8.73
N ARG A 98 3.79 6.22 7.97
CA ARG A 98 4.51 6.82 6.85
C ARG A 98 3.60 7.29 5.74
N ILE A 99 2.70 6.44 5.26
CA ILE A 99 1.76 6.80 4.20
C ILE A 99 0.88 7.97 4.65
N SER A 100 0.42 7.96 5.90
CA SER A 100 -0.42 9.05 6.43
C SER A 100 0.33 10.37 6.49
N SER A 101 1.63 10.34 6.84
CA SER A 101 2.46 11.56 6.90
C SER A 101 2.70 12.24 5.55
N TRP A 102 2.44 11.55 4.44
CA TRP A 102 2.61 12.09 3.09
C TRP A 102 1.31 12.57 2.45
N GLN A 103 0.17 12.34 3.09
CA GLN A 103 -1.11 12.74 2.52
C GLN A 103 -1.25 14.26 2.51
N ALA A 104 -1.94 14.76 1.50
CA ALA A 104 -2.27 16.17 1.41
C ALA A 104 -3.53 16.46 2.24
N PRO A 105 -3.71 17.70 2.74
CA PRO A 105 -4.81 18.07 3.64
C PRO A 105 -6.22 17.70 3.17
N VAL A 106 -6.46 17.66 1.86
CA VAL A 106 -7.77 17.30 1.28
C VAL A 106 -8.06 15.79 1.34
N ASP A 107 -7.04 14.95 1.47
CA ASP A 107 -7.16 13.49 1.65
C ASP A 107 -7.01 13.06 3.12
N ASP A 108 -6.67 13.99 4.02
CA ASP A 108 -6.35 13.70 5.44
C ASP A 108 -7.49 12.96 6.14
N ARG A 109 -8.75 13.36 5.93
CA ARG A 109 -9.89 12.73 6.62
C ARG A 109 -10.04 11.25 6.26
N ASP A 110 -10.05 10.93 4.97
CA ASP A 110 -10.16 9.54 4.47
C ASP A 110 -8.94 8.69 4.89
N THR A 111 -7.78 9.33 5.03
CA THR A 111 -6.56 8.69 5.52
C THR A 111 -6.62 8.42 7.01
N GLN A 112 -7.07 9.38 7.81
CA GLN A 112 -7.24 9.23 9.26
C GLN A 112 -8.26 8.15 9.60
N GLU A 113 -9.37 8.08 8.85
CA GLU A 113 -10.37 7.01 9.03
C GLU A 113 -9.78 5.63 8.77
N TRP A 114 -8.96 5.49 7.72
CA TRP A 114 -8.25 4.25 7.42
C TRP A 114 -7.18 3.91 8.46
N ALA A 115 -6.36 4.88 8.86
CA ALA A 115 -5.34 4.68 9.90
C ALA A 115 -5.97 4.22 11.21
N ALA A 116 -7.07 4.84 11.63
CA ALA A 116 -7.82 4.45 12.81
C ALA A 116 -8.47 3.05 12.66
N ALA A 117 -8.90 2.68 11.44
CA ALA A 117 -9.39 1.32 11.17
C ALA A 117 -8.27 0.29 11.26
N THR A 118 -7.08 0.61 10.75
CA THR A 118 -5.88 -0.24 10.88
C THR A 118 -5.48 -0.40 12.34
N GLU A 119 -5.48 0.67 13.14
CA GLU A 119 -5.18 0.60 14.57
C GLU A 119 -6.15 -0.34 15.31
N ARG A 120 -7.46 -0.20 15.06
CA ARG A 120 -8.48 -1.10 15.63
C ARG A 120 -8.28 -2.55 15.20
N MET A 121 -7.95 -2.77 13.93
CA MET A 121 -7.66 -4.10 13.39
C MET A 121 -6.46 -4.72 14.11
N LEU A 122 -5.34 -4.00 14.21
CA LEU A 122 -4.13 -4.48 14.90
C LEU A 122 -4.39 -4.81 16.37
N ALA A 123 -5.19 -3.99 17.06
CA ALA A 123 -5.59 -4.24 18.44
C ALA A 123 -6.47 -5.50 18.59
N ALA A 124 -7.35 -5.76 17.61
CA ALA A 124 -8.22 -6.93 17.62
C ALA A 124 -7.50 -8.24 17.25
N THR A 125 -6.38 -8.17 16.54
CA THR A 125 -5.68 -9.35 15.99
C THR A 125 -4.37 -9.69 16.72
N VAL A 126 -4.08 -9.09 17.88
CA VAL A 126 -2.81 -9.29 18.62
C VAL A 126 -2.49 -10.77 18.87
N ALA A 127 -3.50 -11.58 19.21
CA ALA A 127 -3.35 -13.01 19.51
C ALA A 127 -3.61 -13.93 18.31
N MET A 128 -3.72 -13.37 17.10
CA MET A 128 -4.05 -14.12 15.89
C MET A 128 -2.81 -14.79 15.30
N GLU A 129 -2.97 -16.04 14.85
CA GLU A 129 -1.94 -16.75 14.10
C GLU A 129 -1.65 -16.06 12.76
N LEU A 130 -0.38 -16.04 12.36
CA LEU A 130 0.07 -15.29 11.19
C LEU A 130 -0.69 -15.65 9.90
N PRO A 131 -0.92 -16.94 9.55
CA PRO A 131 -1.65 -17.29 8.34
C PRO A 131 -3.09 -16.74 8.34
N SER A 132 -3.77 -16.79 9.49
CA SER A 132 -5.12 -16.25 9.65
C SER A 132 -5.13 -14.73 9.50
N PHE A 133 -4.15 -14.05 10.09
CA PHE A 133 -3.99 -12.60 9.95
C PHE A 133 -3.74 -12.20 8.48
N ILE A 134 -2.81 -12.88 7.80
CA ILE A 134 -2.48 -12.62 6.40
C ILE A 134 -3.73 -12.77 5.53
N SER A 135 -4.44 -13.88 5.67
CA SER A 135 -5.59 -14.19 4.83
C SER A 135 -6.79 -13.27 5.08
N ALA A 136 -7.01 -12.84 6.32
CA ALA A 136 -8.19 -12.05 6.67
C ALA A 136 -7.99 -10.54 6.52
N TYR A 137 -6.76 -10.04 6.65
CA TYR A 137 -6.52 -8.60 6.81
C TYR A 137 -5.42 -8.03 5.93
N LEU A 138 -4.29 -8.74 5.76
CA LEU A 138 -3.10 -8.14 5.17
C LEU A 138 -3.30 -7.73 3.70
N VAL A 139 -4.04 -8.53 2.92
CA VAL A 139 -4.28 -8.21 1.50
C VAL A 139 -5.10 -6.93 1.35
N ASP A 140 -6.16 -6.76 2.16
CA ASP A 140 -6.99 -5.55 2.14
C ASP A 140 -6.23 -4.32 2.64
N PHE A 141 -5.38 -4.50 3.66
CA PHE A 141 -4.48 -3.45 4.11
C PHE A 141 -3.56 -2.98 2.97
N LEU A 142 -2.90 -3.91 2.26
CA LEU A 142 -1.98 -3.56 1.17
C LEU A 142 -2.69 -2.88 0.00
N ALA A 143 -3.92 -3.31 -0.32
CA ALA A 143 -4.74 -2.63 -1.30
C ALA A 143 -4.99 -1.17 -0.92
N GLY A 144 -5.40 -0.93 0.33
CA GLY A 144 -5.63 0.42 0.85
C GLY A 144 -4.37 1.28 0.94
N ALA A 145 -3.23 0.67 1.27
CA ALA A 145 -1.92 1.33 1.30
C ALA A 145 -1.48 1.77 -0.10
N MET A 146 -1.55 0.87 -1.09
CA MET A 146 -1.20 1.16 -2.49
C MET A 146 -2.10 2.23 -3.10
N GLU A 147 -3.40 2.22 -2.80
CA GLU A 147 -4.33 3.26 -3.26
C GLU A 147 -3.89 4.65 -2.75
N ARG A 148 -3.63 4.76 -1.44
CA ARG A 148 -3.22 6.02 -0.80
C ARG A 148 -1.87 6.51 -1.30
N LEU A 149 -0.92 5.58 -1.49
CA LEU A 149 0.37 5.92 -2.08
C LEU A 149 0.21 6.42 -3.53
N GLY A 150 -0.69 5.81 -4.30
CA GLY A 150 -1.04 6.26 -5.65
C GLY A 150 -1.56 7.70 -5.68
N ARG A 151 -2.38 8.11 -4.70
CA ARG A 151 -2.85 9.51 -4.57
C ARG A 151 -1.69 10.47 -4.29
N VAL A 152 -0.75 10.10 -3.43
CA VAL A 152 0.47 10.90 -3.16
C VAL A 152 1.28 11.08 -4.44
N VAL A 153 1.58 9.99 -5.15
CA VAL A 153 2.34 10.05 -6.41
C VAL A 153 1.64 10.93 -7.45
N GLN A 154 0.33 10.77 -7.64
CA GLN A 154 -0.43 11.60 -8.59
C GLN A 154 -0.35 13.09 -8.25
N ARG A 155 -0.38 13.45 -6.96
CA ARG A 155 -0.24 14.85 -6.53
C ARG A 155 1.17 15.37 -6.76
N VAL A 156 2.20 14.58 -6.47
CA VAL A 156 3.59 14.97 -6.74
C VAL A 156 3.80 15.25 -8.22
N ILE A 157 3.30 14.39 -9.10
CA ILE A 157 3.35 14.61 -10.56
C ILE A 157 2.60 15.89 -10.95
N ALA A 158 1.38 16.08 -10.43
CA ALA A 158 0.58 17.28 -10.73
C ALA A 158 1.21 18.59 -10.21
N LEU A 159 2.06 18.53 -9.18
CA LEU A 159 2.83 19.67 -8.70
C LEU A 159 4.04 19.96 -9.60
N SER A 160 4.72 18.92 -10.09
CA SER A 160 5.85 19.05 -11.01
C SER A 160 5.45 19.60 -12.39
N ASP A 161 4.21 19.33 -12.82
CA ASP A 161 3.67 19.80 -14.12
C ASP A 161 3.13 21.24 -14.09
N ARG A 162 3.15 21.94 -12.94
CA ARG A 162 2.77 23.36 -12.89
C ARG A 162 3.92 24.23 -13.38
N PRO A 163 3.73 25.10 -14.38
CA PRO A 163 4.72 26.10 -14.72
C PRO A 163 4.95 27.01 -13.51
N THR A 164 6.20 27.15 -13.08
CA THR A 164 6.62 28.22 -12.18
C THR A 164 6.42 29.55 -12.89
N ASP A 165 5.40 30.31 -12.46
CA ASP A 165 5.26 31.74 -12.76
C ASP A 165 6.37 32.55 -12.09
#